data_AF-A0A2J6RSP4-F1
#
_entry.id   AF-A0A2J6RSP4-F1
#
_cell.length_a   1.000
_cell.length_b   1.000
_cell.length_c   1.000
_cell.angle_alpha   90.00
_cell.angle_beta   90.00
_cell.angle_gamma   90.00
#
_symmetry.space_group_name_H-M   'P 1'
#
loop_
_entity.id
_entity.type
_entity.pdbx_description
1 polymer ?
#
loop_
_entity_poly.entity_id
_entity_poly.type
_entity_poly.pdbx_seq_one_letter_code
_entity_poly.pdbx_strand_id
1 'polypeptide(L)'
;MSLDLEKQLRFYGAYHHNPVNIGIHMTCVPLILAFGLLLATNSPTLIPLPAWLTIPNLPLNLGTIGAILYSGFYILLEPVAGSILLPIIIGWTAYANHLTSTIPSTINKAAIAVQIISWIAQFVGHGVYEGRAPALLDNLVQALVLAPFFVFMEALFHFGYRPELQKRVNEAVEKEIKK
;
A
#
# COMPACT_ATOMS: atom_id res chain seq x y z
N MET A 1 2.52 15.78 4.94
CA MET A 1 1.38 14.91 5.34
C MET A 1 1.39 14.80 6.86
N SER A 2 0.27 14.96 7.56
CA SER A 2 0.24 14.78 9.02
C SER A 2 0.35 13.30 9.38
N LEU A 3 1.04 12.98 10.49
CA LEU A 3 1.06 11.64 11.11
C LEU A 3 -0.18 11.39 12.00
N ASP A 4 -1.27 12.08 11.72
CA ASP A 4 -2.54 11.93 12.44
C ASP A 4 -3.33 10.78 11.80
N LEU A 5 -3.18 9.58 12.34
CA LEU A 5 -3.80 8.37 11.83
C LEU A 5 -5.33 8.49 11.70
N GLU A 6 -6.02 9.07 12.68
CA GLU A 6 -7.49 9.13 12.68
C GLU A 6 -7.98 10.07 11.58
N LYS A 7 -7.32 11.23 11.41
CA LYS A 7 -7.62 12.15 10.30
C LYS A 7 -7.39 11.49 8.94
N GLN A 8 -6.30 10.74 8.82
CA GLN A 8 -5.90 10.05 7.59
C GLN A 8 -6.89 8.91 7.24
N LEU A 9 -7.28 8.10 8.23
CA LEU A 9 -8.31 7.05 8.10
C LEU A 9 -9.68 7.63 7.76
N ARG A 10 -10.08 8.74 8.38
CA ARG A 10 -11.35 9.43 8.06
C ARG A 10 -11.39 9.88 6.61
N PHE A 11 -10.30 10.48 6.11
CA PHE A 11 -10.20 10.88 4.71
C PHE A 11 -10.35 9.65 3.80
N TYR A 12 -9.68 8.55 4.11
CA TYR A 12 -9.81 7.31 3.33
C TYR A 12 -11.19 6.67 3.43
N GLY A 13 -11.83 6.66 4.60
CA GLY A 13 -13.18 6.12 4.77
C GLY A 13 -14.17 6.91 3.93
N ALA A 14 -14.06 8.25 3.95
CA ALA A 14 -14.83 9.14 3.09
C ALA A 14 -14.62 8.89 1.58
N TYR A 15 -13.56 8.16 1.21
CA TYR A 15 -13.15 7.45 -0.02
C TYR A 15 -14.00 6.25 -0.54
N HIS A 16 -14.42 5.40 0.39
CA HIS A 16 -14.69 4.01 0.08
C HIS A 16 -15.78 3.52 1.03
N HIS A 17 -17.02 3.53 0.56
CA HIS A 17 -18.18 3.13 1.37
C HIS A 17 -18.92 1.95 0.76
N ASN A 18 -18.85 1.80 -0.56
CA ASN A 18 -19.49 0.69 -1.23
C ASN A 18 -18.70 -0.61 -0.93
N PRO A 19 -19.35 -1.67 -0.41
CA PRO A 19 -18.66 -2.90 -0.04
C PRO A 19 -17.94 -3.58 -1.22
N VAL A 20 -18.45 -3.41 -2.45
CA VAL A 20 -17.79 -3.94 -3.64
C VAL A 20 -16.50 -3.17 -3.93
N ASN A 21 -16.54 -1.84 -3.86
CA ASN A 21 -15.35 -1.02 -4.05
C ASN A 21 -14.31 -1.27 -2.94
N ILE A 22 -14.75 -1.40 -1.69
CA ILE A 22 -13.88 -1.80 -0.59
C ILE A 22 -13.22 -3.15 -0.90
N GLY A 23 -13.97 -4.17 -1.34
CA GLY A 23 -13.41 -5.47 -1.71
C GLY A 23 -12.38 -5.41 -2.85
N ILE A 24 -12.65 -4.58 -3.87
CA ILE A 24 -11.70 -4.29 -4.95
C ILE A 24 -10.40 -3.71 -4.38
N HIS A 25 -10.49 -2.71 -3.50
CA HIS A 25 -9.33 -2.06 -2.91
C HIS A 25 -8.53 -3.00 -1.98
N MET A 26 -9.24 -3.77 -1.15
CA MET A 26 -8.64 -4.78 -0.27
C MET A 26 -7.80 -5.80 -1.04
N THR A 27 -8.14 -6.06 -2.30
CA THR A 27 -7.41 -6.98 -3.18
C THR A 27 -6.34 -6.27 -4.01
N CYS A 28 -6.70 -5.19 -4.69
CA CYS A 28 -5.88 -4.55 -5.72
C CYS A 28 -4.78 -3.67 -5.14
N VAL A 29 -5.00 -3.00 -4.00
CA VAL A 29 -4.01 -2.09 -3.43
C VAL A 29 -2.77 -2.83 -2.93
N PRO A 30 -2.88 -3.96 -2.18
CA PRO A 30 -1.71 -4.74 -1.79
C PRO A 30 -0.94 -5.28 -3.01
N LEU A 31 -1.65 -5.72 -4.06
CA LEU A 31 -1.04 -6.16 -5.31
C LEU A 31 -0.29 -5.02 -5.99
N ILE A 32 -0.84 -3.81 -6.00
CA ILE A 32 -0.19 -2.65 -6.62
C ILE A 32 1.10 -2.27 -5.89
N LEU A 33 1.09 -2.26 -4.55
CA LEU A 33 2.31 -2.03 -3.78
C LEU A 33 3.34 -3.12 -4.06
N ALA A 34 2.93 -4.40 -3.98
CA ALA A 34 3.81 -5.54 -4.16
C ALA A 34 4.48 -5.55 -5.54
N PHE A 35 3.69 -5.46 -6.61
CA PHE A 35 4.22 -5.50 -7.98
C PHE A 35 4.86 -4.18 -8.41
N GLY A 36 4.49 -3.05 -7.80
CA GLY A 36 5.22 -1.78 -7.94
C GLY A 36 6.63 -1.86 -7.37
N LEU A 37 6.78 -2.39 -6.14
CA LEU A 37 8.10 -2.63 -5.53
C LEU A 37 8.92 -3.62 -6.36
N LEU A 38 8.29 -4.68 -6.88
CA LEU A 38 8.95 -5.64 -7.78
C LEU A 38 9.46 -4.98 -9.06
N LEU A 39 8.65 -4.17 -9.73
CA LEU A 39 9.13 -3.46 -10.91
C LEU A 39 10.30 -2.54 -10.56
N ALA A 40 10.26 -1.89 -9.39
CA ALA A 40 11.33 -1.03 -8.90
C ALA A 40 12.64 -1.79 -8.57
N THR A 41 12.62 -3.10 -8.27
CA THR A 41 13.86 -3.87 -8.05
C THR A 41 14.70 -4.06 -9.32
N ASN A 42 14.15 -3.80 -10.51
CA ASN A 42 14.91 -3.81 -11.77
C ASN A 42 15.91 -2.65 -11.89
N SER A 43 15.83 -1.65 -11.01
CA SER A 43 16.83 -0.58 -10.96
C SER A 43 18.19 -1.12 -10.47
N PRO A 44 19.31 -0.52 -10.91
CA PRO A 44 20.62 -0.87 -10.35
C PRO A 44 20.68 -0.50 -8.86
N THR A 45 21.65 -1.07 -8.15
CA THR A 45 22.01 -0.61 -6.80
C THR A 45 22.38 0.87 -6.86
N LEU A 46 21.64 1.72 -6.15
CA LEU A 46 21.84 3.17 -6.15
C LEU A 46 22.80 3.61 -5.04
N ILE A 47 22.79 2.89 -3.92
CA ILE A 47 23.65 3.16 -2.77
C ILE A 47 24.49 1.90 -2.50
N PRO A 48 25.76 1.85 -2.94
CA PRO A 48 26.62 0.72 -2.63
C PRO A 48 26.96 0.71 -1.14
N LEU A 49 26.87 -0.47 -0.54
CA LEU A 49 27.21 -0.69 0.87
C LEU A 49 28.49 -1.52 0.99
N PRO A 50 29.28 -1.33 2.06
CA PRO A 50 30.39 -2.24 2.35
C PRO A 50 29.85 -3.65 2.63
N ALA A 51 30.65 -4.68 2.32
CA ALA A 51 30.22 -6.08 2.39
C ALA A 51 29.65 -6.53 3.76
N TRP A 52 30.08 -5.90 4.85
CA TRP A 52 29.58 -6.20 6.21
C TRP A 52 28.17 -5.64 6.48
N LEU A 53 27.66 -4.73 5.63
CA LEU A 53 26.34 -4.12 5.74
C LEU A 53 25.40 -4.58 4.61
N THR A 54 25.90 -5.33 3.62
CA THR A 54 25.07 -5.88 2.55
C THR A 54 24.22 -7.04 3.04
N ILE A 55 22.91 -6.97 2.82
CA ILE A 55 21.98 -8.05 3.13
C ILE A 55 21.64 -8.79 1.83
N PRO A 56 21.72 -10.14 1.78
CA PRO A 56 21.37 -10.91 0.60
C PRO A 56 19.96 -10.57 0.08
N ASN A 57 19.84 -10.39 -1.24
CA ASN A 57 18.60 -10.02 -1.93
C ASN A 57 17.97 -8.68 -1.50
N LEU A 58 18.67 -7.83 -0.75
CA LEU A 58 18.21 -6.49 -0.41
C LEU A 58 19.28 -5.43 -0.76
N PRO A 59 19.73 -5.36 -2.03
CA PRO A 59 20.55 -4.23 -2.46
C PRO A 59 19.76 -2.93 -2.33
N LEU A 60 20.41 -1.81 -2.03
CA LEU A 60 19.76 -0.49 -1.99
C LEU A 60 19.48 0.05 -3.42
N ASN A 61 18.62 -0.66 -4.15
CA ASN A 61 17.97 -0.23 -5.37
C ASN A 61 16.62 0.46 -5.05
N LEU A 62 15.90 0.94 -6.07
CA LEU A 62 14.62 1.64 -5.86
C LEU A 62 13.58 0.78 -5.12
N GLY A 63 13.53 -0.53 -5.37
CA GLY A 63 12.59 -1.43 -4.69
C GLY A 63 12.86 -1.50 -3.18
N THR A 64 14.10 -1.78 -2.79
CA THR A 64 14.48 -1.85 -1.36
C THR A 64 14.36 -0.50 -0.66
N ILE A 65 14.76 0.59 -1.31
CA ILE A 65 14.61 1.95 -0.75
C ILE A 65 13.13 2.26 -0.57
N GLY A 66 12.29 1.98 -1.57
CA GLY A 66 10.84 2.15 -1.48
C GLY A 66 10.25 1.36 -0.32
N ALA A 67 10.62 0.08 -0.18
CA ALA A 67 10.17 -0.78 0.91
C ALA A 67 10.53 -0.20 2.30
N ILE A 68 11.77 0.28 2.48
CA ILE A 68 12.21 0.92 3.72
C ILE A 68 11.39 2.20 4.01
N LEU A 69 11.17 3.04 2.99
CA LEU A 69 10.40 4.28 3.16
C LEU A 69 8.93 4.00 3.50
N TYR A 70 8.30 3.05 2.82
CA TYR A 70 6.93 2.61 3.11
C TYR A 70 6.83 2.06 4.53
N SER A 71 7.68 1.09 4.90
CA SER A 71 7.65 0.49 6.25
C SER A 71 7.95 1.52 7.35
N GLY A 72 8.96 2.37 7.15
CA GLY A 72 9.30 3.42 8.10
C GLY A 72 8.16 4.41 8.29
N PHE A 73 7.53 4.84 7.20
CA PHE A 73 6.37 5.73 7.26
C PHE A 73 5.17 5.09 7.98
N TYR A 74 4.90 3.81 7.74
CA TYR A 74 3.80 3.09 8.41
C TYR A 74 4.03 2.91 9.91
N ILE A 75 5.27 2.64 10.32
CA ILE A 75 5.64 2.59 11.74
C ILE A 75 5.46 3.97 12.40
N LEU A 76 5.85 5.05 11.71
CA LEU A 76 5.65 6.40 12.23
C LEU A 76 4.16 6.75 12.37
N LEU A 77 3.29 6.18 11.54
CA LEU A 77 1.86 6.45 11.55
C LEU A 77 1.10 5.62 12.60
N GLU A 78 1.42 4.33 12.72
CA GLU A 78 0.90 3.45 13.76
C GLU A 78 1.96 2.39 14.09
N PRO A 79 2.69 2.51 15.21
CA PRO A 79 3.87 1.69 15.47
C PRO A 79 3.60 0.18 15.47
N VAL A 80 2.47 -0.27 15.99
CA VAL A 80 2.18 -1.71 16.11
C VAL A 80 1.82 -2.31 14.76
N ALA A 81 0.82 -1.76 14.05
CA ALA A 81 0.42 -2.23 12.73
C ALA A 81 1.54 -2.05 11.70
N GLY A 82 2.24 -0.90 11.72
CA GLY A 82 3.40 -0.66 10.87
C GLY A 82 4.51 -1.69 11.09
N SER A 83 4.78 -2.08 12.34
CA SER A 83 5.78 -3.10 12.65
C SER A 83 5.36 -4.50 12.22
N ILE A 84 4.06 -4.84 12.26
CA ILE A 84 3.55 -6.11 11.74
C ILE A 84 3.67 -6.16 10.21
N LEU A 85 3.42 -5.04 9.53
CA LEU A 85 3.47 -4.97 8.07
C LEU A 85 4.91 -4.92 7.51
N LEU A 86 5.88 -4.40 8.28
CA LEU A 86 7.29 -4.33 7.90
C LEU A 86 7.86 -5.65 7.36
N PRO A 87 7.81 -6.80 8.08
CA PRO A 87 8.39 -8.05 7.59
C PRO A 87 7.72 -8.55 6.31
N ILE A 88 6.44 -8.23 6.08
CA ILE A 88 5.72 -8.59 4.87
C ILE A 88 6.27 -7.78 3.68
N ILE A 89 6.39 -6.46 3.83
CA ILE A 89 6.92 -5.58 2.77
C ILE A 89 8.39 -5.90 2.46
N ILE A 90 9.23 -6.00 3.49
CA ILE A 90 10.66 -6.28 3.33
C ILE A 90 10.88 -7.71 2.80
N GLY A 91 10.16 -8.70 3.33
CA GLY A 91 10.25 -10.09 2.87
C GLY A 91 9.83 -10.26 1.42
N TRP A 92 8.72 -9.64 1.02
CA TRP A 92 8.30 -9.59 -0.38
C TRP A 92 9.34 -8.91 -1.27
N THR A 93 9.92 -7.79 -0.83
CA THR A 93 10.92 -7.06 -1.63
C THR A 93 12.21 -7.86 -1.80
N ALA A 94 12.62 -8.63 -0.77
CA ALA A 94 13.75 -9.56 -0.90
C ALA A 94 13.45 -10.65 -1.93
N TYR A 95 12.25 -11.24 -1.88
CA TYR A 95 11.82 -12.22 -2.87
C TYR A 95 11.70 -11.63 -4.28
N ALA A 96 11.19 -10.40 -4.40
CA ALA A 96 11.09 -9.69 -5.67
C ALA A 96 12.46 -9.45 -6.32
N ASN A 97 13.47 -9.02 -5.53
CA ASN A 97 14.85 -8.91 -6.00
C ASN A 97 15.37 -10.26 -6.54
N HIS A 98 15.12 -11.35 -5.81
CA HIS A 98 15.47 -12.69 -6.27
C HIS A 98 14.77 -13.05 -7.60
N LEU A 99 13.47 -12.81 -7.72
CA LEU A 99 12.72 -13.06 -8.95
C LEU A 99 13.22 -12.23 -10.13
N THR A 100 13.49 -10.94 -9.93
CA THR A 100 14.03 -10.08 -11.00
C THR A 100 15.45 -10.47 -11.41
N SER A 101 16.21 -11.12 -10.53
CA SER A 101 17.54 -11.65 -10.87
C SER A 101 17.50 -13.00 -11.61
N THR A 102 16.44 -13.79 -11.42
CA THR A 102 16.35 -15.18 -11.92
C THR A 102 15.46 -15.32 -13.15
N ILE A 103 14.32 -14.64 -13.19
CA ILE A 103 13.32 -14.74 -14.27
C ILE A 103 12.78 -13.36 -14.73
N PRO A 104 13.65 -12.35 -14.98
CA PRO A 104 13.25 -10.95 -15.18
C PRO A 104 12.16 -10.75 -16.23
N SER A 105 12.29 -11.40 -17.40
CA SER A 105 11.32 -11.25 -18.50
C SER A 105 9.92 -11.72 -18.10
N THR A 106 9.81 -12.91 -17.52
CA THR A 106 8.52 -13.50 -17.13
C THR A 106 7.89 -12.72 -15.99
N ILE A 107 8.67 -12.41 -14.94
CA ILE A 107 8.12 -11.76 -13.75
C ILE A 107 7.73 -10.31 -14.03
N ASN A 108 8.48 -9.58 -14.84
CA ASN A 108 8.13 -8.20 -15.19
C ASN A 108 6.85 -8.15 -16.04
N LYS A 109 6.67 -9.10 -16.98
CA LYS A 109 5.41 -9.21 -17.73
C LYS A 109 4.22 -9.49 -16.82
N ALA A 110 4.37 -10.43 -15.89
CA ALA A 110 3.32 -10.72 -14.90
C ALA A 110 3.03 -9.49 -14.02
N ALA A 111 4.06 -8.78 -13.56
CA ALA A 111 3.93 -7.58 -12.75
C ALA A 111 3.18 -6.46 -13.48
N ILE A 112 3.53 -6.19 -14.74
CA ILE A 112 2.83 -5.20 -15.57
C ILE A 112 1.36 -5.60 -15.77
N ALA A 113 1.07 -6.88 -16.04
CA ALA A 113 -0.30 -7.35 -16.19
C ALA A 113 -1.11 -7.14 -14.89
N VAL A 114 -0.54 -7.49 -13.73
CA VAL A 114 -1.19 -7.28 -12.42
C VAL A 114 -1.42 -5.79 -12.16
N GLN A 115 -0.44 -4.93 -12.44
CA GLN A 115 -0.60 -3.48 -12.32
C GLN A 115 -1.78 -2.97 -13.16
N ILE A 116 -1.83 -3.33 -14.44
CA ILE A 116 -2.89 -2.87 -15.35
C ILE A 116 -4.26 -3.34 -14.87
N ILE A 117 -4.41 -4.63 -14.57
CA ILE A 117 -5.69 -5.21 -14.12
C ILE A 117 -6.14 -4.56 -12.81
N SER A 118 -5.23 -4.41 -11.84
CA SER A 118 -5.54 -3.83 -10.53
C SER A 118 -5.94 -2.36 -10.64
N TRP A 119 -5.28 -1.58 -11.50
CA TRP A 119 -5.65 -0.18 -11.76
C TRP A 119 -7.01 -0.05 -12.44
N ILE A 120 -7.28 -0.87 -13.47
CA ILE A 120 -8.59 -0.88 -14.14
C ILE A 120 -9.69 -1.22 -13.11
N ALA A 121 -9.48 -2.24 -12.29
CA ALA A 121 -10.44 -2.63 -11.27
C ALA A 121 -10.71 -1.49 -10.28
N GLN A 122 -9.69 -0.77 -9.80
CA GLN A 122 -9.87 0.39 -8.92
C GLN A 122 -10.64 1.54 -9.59
N PHE A 123 -10.34 1.86 -10.85
CA PHE A 123 -11.09 2.90 -11.57
C PHE A 123 -12.55 2.50 -11.81
N VAL A 124 -12.82 1.23 -12.12
CA VAL A 124 -14.19 0.70 -12.19
C VAL A 124 -14.86 0.76 -10.82
N GLY A 125 -14.15 0.40 -9.75
CA GLY A 125 -14.55 0.53 -8.35
C GLY A 125 -15.11 1.92 -8.05
N HIS A 126 -14.29 2.95 -8.26
CA HIS A 126 -14.67 4.33 -8.03
C HIS A 126 -15.78 4.84 -8.99
N GLY A 127 -15.65 4.57 -10.29
CA GLY A 127 -16.58 5.09 -11.29
C GLY A 127 -17.98 4.47 -11.21
N VAL A 128 -18.06 3.15 -11.05
CA VAL A 128 -19.33 2.40 -11.09
C VAL A 128 -19.99 2.29 -9.72
N TYR A 129 -19.21 2.05 -8.66
CA TYR A 129 -19.77 1.72 -7.35
C TYR A 129 -19.80 2.91 -6.37
N GLU A 130 -18.86 3.85 -6.49
CA GLU A 130 -18.86 5.09 -5.69
C GLU A 130 -19.43 6.29 -6.44
N GLY A 131 -19.51 6.23 -7.78
CA GLY A 131 -20.04 7.32 -8.62
C GLY A 131 -19.20 8.60 -8.57
N ARG A 132 -17.91 8.50 -8.25
CA ARG A 132 -17.03 9.65 -8.06
C ARG A 132 -15.59 9.36 -8.46
N ALA A 133 -14.82 10.41 -8.68
CA ALA A 133 -13.42 10.30 -9.04
C ALA A 133 -12.57 9.69 -7.89
N PRO A 134 -11.50 8.94 -8.23
CA PRO A 134 -10.59 8.42 -7.22
C PRO A 134 -9.80 9.56 -6.55
N ALA A 135 -9.50 9.39 -5.26
CA ALA A 135 -8.70 10.33 -4.46
C ALA A 135 -7.29 10.62 -5.03
N LEU A 136 -6.83 9.78 -5.97
CA LEU A 136 -5.57 9.99 -6.72
C LEU A 136 -5.53 11.32 -7.46
N LEU A 137 -6.68 11.82 -7.92
CA LEU A 137 -6.78 13.11 -8.60
C LEU A 137 -6.65 14.29 -7.63
N ASP A 138 -6.96 14.07 -6.35
CA ASP A 138 -6.88 15.09 -5.31
C ASP A 138 -5.49 15.15 -4.67
N ASN A 139 -4.89 13.99 -4.39
CA ASN A 139 -3.54 13.90 -3.83
C ASN A 139 -2.87 12.55 -4.12
N LEU A 140 -2.14 12.48 -5.25
CA LEU A 140 -1.48 11.27 -5.73
C LEU A 140 -0.54 10.64 -4.69
N VAL A 141 0.29 11.44 -4.01
CA VAL A 141 1.27 10.93 -3.05
C VAL A 141 0.55 10.36 -1.83
N GLN A 142 -0.45 11.07 -1.30
CA GLN A 142 -1.24 10.59 -0.17
C GLN A 142 -1.99 9.31 -0.52
N ALA A 143 -2.61 9.26 -1.70
CA ALA A 143 -3.34 8.09 -2.17
C ALA A 143 -2.44 6.87 -2.36
N LEU A 144 -1.27 7.00 -3.01
CA LEU A 144 -0.36 5.87 -3.24
C LEU A 144 0.38 5.42 -1.98
N VAL A 145 0.73 6.36 -1.10
CA VAL A 145 1.51 6.03 0.10
C VAL A 145 0.60 5.45 1.18
N LEU A 146 -0.58 6.01 1.43
CA LEU A 146 -1.41 5.57 2.55
C LEU A 146 -2.37 4.42 2.22
N ALA A 147 -2.84 4.30 0.98
CA ALA A 147 -3.85 3.29 0.65
C ALA A 147 -3.47 1.86 1.07
N PRO A 148 -2.21 1.38 0.86
CA PRO A 148 -1.85 0.03 1.30
C PRO A 148 -1.94 -0.15 2.81
N PHE A 149 -1.57 0.88 3.57
CA PHE A 149 -1.68 0.85 5.02
C PHE A 149 -3.12 0.88 5.50
N PHE A 150 -3.99 1.65 4.84
CA PHE A 150 -5.40 1.70 5.20
C PHE A 150 -6.14 0.40 4.94
N VAL A 151 -5.87 -0.25 3.80
CA VAL A 151 -6.36 -1.61 3.53
C VAL A 151 -5.86 -2.59 4.59
N PHE A 152 -4.61 -2.47 5.03
CA PHE A 152 -4.09 -3.29 6.11
C PHE A 152 -4.79 -3.00 7.45
N MET A 153 -5.03 -1.73 7.78
CA MET A 153 -5.79 -1.33 8.98
C MET A 153 -7.23 -1.84 8.94
N GLU A 154 -7.90 -1.78 7.79
CA GLU A 154 -9.26 -2.33 7.61
C GLU A 154 -9.30 -3.85 7.88
N ALA A 155 -8.29 -4.59 7.39
CA ALA A 155 -8.14 -6.00 7.73
C ALA A 155 -7.94 -6.21 9.24
N LEU A 156 -7.06 -5.43 9.88
CA LEU A 156 -6.83 -5.53 11.31
C LEU A 156 -8.08 -5.18 12.14
N PHE A 157 -8.84 -4.17 11.72
CA PHE A 157 -10.11 -3.79 12.32
C PHE A 157 -11.13 -4.93 12.26
N HIS A 158 -11.19 -5.65 11.12
CA HIS A 158 -12.02 -6.85 11.01
C HIS A 158 -11.64 -7.94 12.03
N PHE A 159 -10.36 -8.04 12.40
CA PHE A 159 -9.88 -8.94 13.45
C PHE A 159 -9.94 -8.34 14.87
N GLY A 160 -10.60 -7.19 15.06
CA GLY A 160 -10.83 -6.59 16.37
C GLY A 160 -9.67 -5.73 16.89
N TYR A 161 -8.73 -5.32 16.03
CA TYR A 161 -7.68 -4.39 16.41
C TYR A 161 -8.24 -2.98 16.66
N ARG A 162 -7.89 -2.34 17.78
CA ARG A 162 -8.30 -0.97 18.16
C ARG A 162 -9.79 -0.64 17.88
N PRO A 163 -10.75 -1.37 18.48
CA PRO A 163 -12.18 -1.21 18.19
C PRO A 163 -12.71 0.20 18.50
N GLU A 164 -12.15 0.90 19.49
CA GLU A 164 -12.53 2.28 19.80
C GLU A 164 -12.12 3.27 18.69
N LEU A 165 -10.95 3.06 18.06
CA LEU A 165 -10.51 3.88 16.94
C LEU A 165 -11.41 3.64 15.73
N GLN A 166 -11.69 2.36 15.41
CA GLN A 166 -12.59 2.00 14.32
C GLN A 166 -13.96 2.67 14.51
N LYS A 167 -14.52 2.62 15.73
CA LYS A 167 -15.79 3.28 16.05
C LYS A 167 -15.75 4.78 15.77
N ARG A 168 -14.73 5.49 16.27
CA ARG A 168 -14.61 6.95 16.05
C ARG A 168 -14.44 7.30 14.56
N VAL A 169 -13.64 6.53 13.83
CA VAL A 169 -13.46 6.69 12.39
C VAL A 169 -14.79 6.51 11.66
N ASN A 170 -15.52 5.44 11.93
CA ASN A 170 -16.81 5.16 11.30
C ASN A 170 -17.83 6.28 11.58
N GLU A 171 -17.95 6.72 12.83
CA GLU A 171 -18.84 7.85 13.21
C GLU A 171 -18.44 9.15 12.49
N ALA A 172 -17.14 9.41 12.32
CA ALA A 172 -16.64 10.60 11.65
C ALA A 172 -16.81 10.54 10.12
N VAL A 173 -16.71 9.34 9.54
CA VAL A 173 -16.94 9.07 8.12
C VAL A 173 -18.42 9.23 7.79
N GLU A 174 -19.33 8.63 8.57
CA GLU A 174 -20.77 8.80 8.40
C GLU A 174 -21.22 10.27 8.45
N LYS A 175 -20.63 11.05 9.35
CA LYS A 175 -20.88 12.50 9.44
C LYS A 175 -20.39 13.27 8.23
N GLU A 176 -19.33 12.79 7.56
CA GLU A 176 -18.78 13.45 6.38
C GLU A 176 -19.59 13.14 5.12
N ILE A 177 -20.08 11.91 4.98
CA ILE A 177 -20.94 11.52 3.84
C ILE A 177 -22.29 12.25 3.87
N LYS A 178 -22.82 12.52 5.07
CA LYS A 178 -24.13 13.15 5.25
C LYS A 178 -24.13 14.67 5.01
N LYS A 179 -22.96 15.28 4.83
CA LYS A 179 -22.83 16.71 4.48
C LYS A 179 -22.99 16.91 2.99
#